data_AF-X0WAJ4-F1
#
_entry.id   AF-X0WAJ4-F1
#
_cell.length_a   1.000
_cell.length_b   1.000
_cell.length_c   1.000
_cell.angle_alpha   90.00
_cell.angle_beta   90.00
_cell.angle_gamma   90.00
#
_symmetry.space_group_name_H-M   'P 1'
#
loop_
_entity.id
_entity.type
_entity.pdbx_description
1 polymer ?
#
loop_
_entity_poly.entity_id
_entity_poly.type
_entity_poly.pdbx_seq_one_letter_code
_entity_poly.pdbx_strand_id
1 'polypeptide(L)'
;MQQLFLENKIYIAQPPLYEIKVKGKKASEYILSENQMHKRMIARGLEGTELIIRDGKKGKKTKKAQAGRGRSVKSKKASSNGAREVRDEELTELVKTLAEAERIITVLSRRGINFTDFVQSYYSPSKGGLPQFRICPEGQDEIYYKREEYEKRVDELKKRTKGLAEGEEEESIAAEELHEVGRINQINEQLKKQFGLDLKDFLLKPAKSVSGEAAPTKFELLSGDDKYEVASLGDICASIRQ
;
A
#
# COMPACT_ATOMS: atom_id res chain seq x y z
N MET A 1 50.29 8.26 6.27
CA MET A 1 48.97 7.57 6.21
C MET A 1 47.93 8.32 5.39
N GLN A 2 47.70 9.64 5.56
CA GLN A 2 46.71 10.39 4.75
C GLN A 2 46.94 10.32 3.23
N GLN A 3 48.19 10.30 2.77
CA GLN A 3 48.53 10.16 1.36
C GLN A 3 47.94 8.90 0.71
N LEU A 4 47.74 7.81 1.47
CA LEU A 4 47.15 6.57 0.92
C LEU A 4 45.66 6.71 0.58
N PHE A 5 44.94 7.57 1.31
CA PHE A 5 43.56 7.93 0.97
C PHE A 5 43.50 8.83 -0.27
N LEU A 6 44.37 9.85 -0.32
CA LEU A 6 44.42 10.80 -1.44
C LEU A 6 44.83 10.14 -2.76
N GLU A 7 45.65 9.09 -2.69
CA GLU A 7 46.12 8.32 -3.85
C GLU A 7 45.20 7.13 -4.19
N ASN A 8 44.03 6.98 -3.55
CA ASN A 8 43.08 5.88 -3.77
C ASN A 8 43.71 4.48 -3.65
N LYS A 9 44.63 4.30 -2.69
CA LYS A 9 45.34 3.03 -2.46
C LYS A 9 44.67 2.14 -1.42
N ILE A 10 43.56 2.59 -0.83
CA ILE A 10 42.79 1.85 0.19
C ILE A 10 41.49 1.36 -0.44
N TYR A 11 41.26 0.05 -0.40
CA TYR A 11 40.07 -0.61 -0.90
C TYR A 11 39.37 -1.37 0.24
N ILE A 12 38.05 -1.38 0.22
CA ILE A 12 37.23 -2.17 1.15
C ILE A 12 36.51 -3.22 0.32
N ALA A 13 36.70 -4.49 0.67
CA ALA A 13 35.98 -5.58 0.03
C ALA A 13 34.48 -5.47 0.36
N GLN A 14 33.62 -5.67 -0.64
CA GLN A 14 32.18 -5.77 -0.45
C GLN A 14 31.74 -7.21 -0.70
N PRO A 15 31.80 -8.08 0.32
CA PRO A 15 31.32 -9.46 0.17
C PRO A 15 29.80 -9.48 -0.12
N PRO A 16 29.31 -10.52 -0.80
CA PRO A 16 27.89 -10.67 -1.06
C PRO A 16 27.11 -10.92 0.23
N LEU A 17 25.91 -10.35 0.28
CA LEU A 17 25.00 -10.50 1.41
C LEU A 17 24.13 -11.75 1.27
N TYR A 18 23.78 -12.13 0.04
CA TYR A 18 22.97 -13.33 -0.24
C TYR A 18 23.57 -14.17 -1.36
N GLU A 19 23.31 -15.47 -1.30
CA GLU A 19 23.49 -16.43 -2.40
C GLU A 19 22.12 -17.04 -2.73
N ILE A 20 21.65 -16.87 -3.97
CA ILE A 20 20.42 -17.50 -4.46
C ILE A 20 20.79 -18.71 -5.31
N LYS A 21 20.19 -19.85 -4.99
CA LYS A 21 20.23 -21.06 -5.82
C LYS A 21 18.86 -21.31 -6.42
N VAL A 22 18.78 -21.30 -7.74
CA VAL A 22 17.52 -21.60 -8.45
C VAL A 22 17.45 -23.10 -8.69
N LYS A 23 16.33 -23.71 -8.31
CA LYS A 23 16.09 -25.13 -8.58
C LYS A 23 16.22 -25.40 -10.09
N GLY A 24 17.07 -26.37 -10.45
CA GLY A 24 17.35 -26.73 -11.84
C GLY A 24 18.49 -25.94 -12.51
N LYS A 25 19.03 -24.88 -11.89
CA LYS A 25 20.25 -24.20 -12.38
C LYS A 25 21.44 -24.54 -11.49
N LYS A 26 22.58 -24.87 -12.11
CA LYS A 26 23.83 -25.19 -11.39
C LYS A 26 24.56 -23.96 -10.86
N ALA A 27 24.38 -22.81 -11.51
CA ALA A 27 25.03 -21.56 -11.10
C ALA A 27 24.23 -20.86 -10.00
N SER A 28 24.92 -20.51 -8.90
CA SER A 28 24.41 -19.61 -7.88
C SER A 28 24.53 -18.15 -8.34
N GLU A 29 23.58 -17.32 -7.91
CA GLU A 29 23.58 -15.88 -8.13
C GLU A 29 23.88 -15.18 -6.79
N TYR A 30 24.86 -14.27 -6.77
CA TYR A 30 25.24 -13.54 -5.56
C TYR A 30 24.67 -12.13 -5.59
N ILE A 31 24.17 -11.68 -4.44
CA ILE A 31 23.52 -10.38 -4.29
C ILE A 31 24.19 -9.58 -3.18
N LEU A 32 24.52 -8.33 -3.48
CA LEU A 32 25.32 -7.47 -2.59
C LEU A 32 24.48 -6.65 -1.60
N SER A 33 23.16 -6.51 -1.81
CA SER A 33 22.30 -5.68 -0.97
C SER A 33 20.87 -6.18 -0.86
N GLU A 34 20.19 -5.82 0.23
CA GLU A 34 18.77 -6.12 0.45
C GLU A 34 17.88 -5.55 -0.67
N ASN A 35 18.17 -4.34 -1.15
CA ASN A 35 17.41 -3.72 -2.23
C ASN A 35 17.46 -4.52 -3.54
N GLN A 36 18.62 -5.10 -3.87
CA GLN A 36 18.75 -5.99 -5.03
C GLN A 36 17.98 -7.30 -4.80
N MET A 37 18.04 -7.86 -3.59
CA MET A 37 17.30 -9.07 -3.22
C MET A 37 15.79 -8.86 -3.35
N HIS A 38 15.25 -7.79 -2.78
CA HIS A 38 13.82 -7.45 -2.86
C HIS A 38 13.34 -7.29 -4.31
N LYS A 39 14.10 -6.58 -5.15
CA LYS A 39 13.77 -6.46 -6.59
C LYS A 39 13.73 -7.83 -7.28
N ARG A 40 14.68 -8.71 -6.94
CA ARG A 40 14.76 -10.06 -7.51
C ARG A 40 13.59 -10.94 -7.08
N MET A 41 13.19 -10.87 -5.81
CA MET A 41 12.02 -11.60 -5.29
C MET A 41 10.73 -11.14 -5.96
N ILE A 42 10.49 -9.82 -6.04
CA ILE A 42 9.30 -9.28 -6.71
C ILE A 42 9.25 -9.71 -8.17
N ALA A 43 10.37 -9.60 -8.91
CA ALA A 43 10.42 -9.98 -10.32
C ALA A 43 10.09 -11.47 -10.54
N ARG A 44 10.60 -12.36 -9.68
CA ARG A 44 10.29 -13.80 -9.74
C ARG A 44 8.85 -14.10 -9.34
N GLY A 45 8.35 -13.44 -8.30
CA GLY A 45 6.97 -13.60 -7.83
C GLY A 45 5.91 -13.11 -8.81
N LEU A 46 6.27 -12.15 -9.67
CA LEU A 46 5.40 -11.67 -10.75
C LEU A 46 5.36 -12.60 -11.96
N GLU A 47 6.39 -13.42 -12.16
CA GLU A 47 6.50 -14.30 -13.33
C GLU A 47 5.45 -15.41 -13.28
N GLY A 48 4.48 -15.37 -14.21
CA GLY A 48 3.39 -16.34 -14.26
C GLY A 48 2.31 -16.18 -13.18
N THR A 49 2.30 -15.01 -12.52
CA THR A 49 1.31 -14.70 -11.48
C THR A 49 0.20 -13.81 -12.02
N GLU A 50 -1.04 -14.14 -11.68
CA GLU A 50 -2.25 -13.40 -12.03
C GLU A 50 -3.00 -12.99 -10.76
N LEU A 51 -3.51 -11.76 -10.72
CA LEU A 51 -4.35 -11.28 -9.63
C LEU A 51 -5.80 -11.25 -10.06
N ILE A 52 -6.67 -11.90 -9.28
CA ILE A 52 -8.11 -11.83 -9.40
C ILE A 52 -8.65 -10.89 -8.31
N ILE A 53 -9.35 -9.84 -8.75
CA ILE A 53 -10.06 -8.90 -7.89
C ILE A 53 -11.56 -9.21 -7.99
N ARG A 54 -12.15 -9.78 -6.94
CA ARG A 54 -13.57 -10.12 -6.88
C ARG A 54 -14.37 -8.90 -6.38
N ASP A 55 -15.28 -8.36 -7.19
CA ASP A 55 -16.15 -7.29 -6.69
C ASP A 55 -17.15 -7.84 -5.67
N GLY A 56 -17.10 -7.32 -4.45
CA GLY A 56 -17.99 -7.68 -3.33
C GLY A 56 -19.48 -7.33 -3.52
N LYS A 57 -19.91 -6.95 -4.74
CA LYS A 57 -21.34 -6.87 -5.07
C LYS A 57 -21.89 -8.29 -5.12
N LYS A 58 -22.28 -8.81 -3.95
CA LYS A 58 -23.07 -10.03 -3.80
C LYS A 58 -24.14 -10.04 -4.88
N GLY A 59 -24.00 -10.94 -5.85
CA GLY A 59 -25.05 -11.26 -6.79
C GLY A 59 -26.30 -11.61 -6.00
N LYS A 60 -27.27 -10.70 -5.98
CA LYS A 60 -28.64 -11.01 -5.59
C LYS A 60 -29.08 -12.08 -6.59
N LYS A 61 -29.07 -13.36 -6.17
CA LYS A 61 -29.56 -14.47 -6.98
C LYS A 61 -31.04 -14.21 -7.29
N THR A 62 -31.33 -13.55 -8.41
CA THR A 62 -32.66 -13.57 -9.02
C THR A 62 -32.84 -14.93 -9.66
N LYS A 63 -33.73 -15.72 -9.05
CA LYS A 63 -34.18 -17.01 -9.57
C LYS A 63 -34.89 -16.80 -10.92
N LYS A 64 -34.59 -17.70 -11.86
CA LYS A 64 -35.39 -18.16 -13.04
C LYS A 64 -35.69 -17.14 -14.17
N ALA A 65 -35.28 -17.45 -15.40
CA ALA A 65 -36.16 -18.05 -16.42
C ALA A 65 -35.44 -18.34 -17.76
N GLN A 66 -35.61 -19.59 -18.22
CA GLN A 66 -35.77 -20.10 -19.59
C GLN A 66 -34.96 -19.58 -20.81
N ALA A 67 -34.25 -20.56 -21.40
CA ALA A 67 -34.27 -20.96 -22.81
C ALA A 67 -34.34 -19.88 -23.92
N GLY A 68 -33.26 -19.76 -24.69
CA GLY A 68 -33.25 -19.04 -25.96
C GLY A 68 -31.96 -19.32 -26.75
N ARG A 69 -32.12 -19.98 -27.90
CA ARG A 69 -31.08 -20.54 -28.76
C ARG A 69 -30.45 -19.46 -29.64
N GLY A 70 -29.11 -19.43 -29.71
CA GLY A 70 -28.33 -18.98 -30.87
C GLY A 70 -28.10 -17.48 -31.07
N ARG A 71 -26.82 -17.06 -31.05
CA ARG A 71 -26.05 -16.57 -32.21
C ARG A 71 -24.78 -15.86 -31.73
N SER A 72 -23.62 -16.41 -32.09
CA SER A 72 -22.29 -15.92 -31.72
C SER A 72 -22.02 -14.53 -32.28
N VAL A 73 -21.78 -13.56 -31.39
CA VAL A 73 -21.12 -12.29 -31.69
C VAL A 73 -19.88 -12.22 -30.81
N LYS A 74 -18.71 -12.11 -31.45
CA LYS A 74 -17.42 -11.87 -30.79
C LYS A 74 -17.48 -10.52 -30.06
N SER A 75 -17.57 -10.54 -28.74
CA SER A 75 -17.30 -9.38 -27.88
C SER A 75 -16.44 -9.79 -26.69
N LYS A 76 -15.47 -8.94 -26.37
CA LYS A 76 -14.53 -8.98 -25.23
C LYS A 76 -15.11 -9.73 -24.03
N LYS A 77 -14.40 -10.78 -23.59
CA LYS A 77 -14.79 -11.68 -22.50
C LYS A 77 -14.66 -10.96 -21.16
N ALA A 78 -15.66 -10.17 -20.77
CA ALA A 78 -15.94 -9.95 -19.36
C ALA A 78 -16.37 -11.31 -18.79
N SER A 79 -15.51 -11.91 -17.98
CA SER A 79 -15.82 -13.17 -17.28
C SER A 79 -17.11 -12.97 -16.46
N SER A 80 -18.02 -13.94 -16.55
CA SER A 80 -19.41 -13.85 -16.13
C SER A 80 -19.62 -13.85 -14.60
N ASN A 81 -18.68 -13.30 -13.82
CA ASN A 81 -18.72 -13.34 -12.37
C ASN A 81 -18.03 -12.14 -11.71
N GLY A 82 -18.21 -10.91 -12.20
CA GLY A 82 -17.80 -9.68 -11.48
C GLY A 82 -16.35 -9.62 -10.99
N ALA A 83 -15.47 -10.45 -11.56
CA ALA A 83 -14.10 -10.62 -11.13
C ALA A 83 -13.22 -10.05 -12.24
N ARG A 84 -12.34 -9.12 -11.86
CA ARG A 84 -11.36 -8.52 -12.75
C ARG A 84 -10.05 -9.29 -12.62
N GLU A 85 -9.51 -9.71 -13.75
CA GLU A 85 -8.19 -10.32 -13.83
C GLU A 85 -7.17 -9.24 -14.19
N VAL A 86 -6.06 -9.19 -13.45
CA VAL A 86 -4.94 -8.26 -13.64
C VAL A 86 -3.68 -9.09 -13.85
N ARG A 87 -2.97 -8.89 -14.96
CA ARG A 87 -1.85 -9.74 -15.40
C ARG A 87 -0.66 -8.90 -15.86
N ASP A 88 0.52 -9.53 -15.91
CA ASP A 88 1.75 -9.02 -16.54
C ASP A 88 2.11 -7.56 -16.17
N GLU A 89 2.08 -6.65 -17.15
CA GLU A 89 2.46 -5.24 -16.99
C GLU A 89 1.52 -4.51 -16.01
N GLU A 90 0.20 -4.77 -16.08
CA GLU A 90 -0.77 -4.16 -15.16
C GLU A 90 -0.51 -4.60 -13.72
N LEU A 91 -0.19 -5.88 -13.52
CA LEU A 91 0.14 -6.42 -12.20
C LEU A 91 1.46 -5.82 -11.69
N THR A 92 2.44 -5.66 -12.58
CA THR A 92 3.74 -5.05 -12.26
C THR A 92 3.58 -3.59 -11.82
N GLU A 93 2.76 -2.81 -12.51
CA GLU A 93 2.43 -1.43 -12.13
C GLU A 93 1.67 -1.36 -10.80
N LEU A 94 0.71 -2.27 -10.58
CA LEU A 94 0.00 -2.37 -9.32
C LEU A 94 0.95 -2.66 -8.16
N VAL A 95 1.83 -3.65 -8.29
CA VAL A 95 2.80 -4.01 -7.24
C VAL A 95 3.79 -2.87 -6.97
N LYS A 96 4.24 -2.15 -8.00
CA LYS A 96 5.09 -0.95 -7.81
C LYS A 96 4.35 0.12 -6.99
N THR A 97 3.10 0.37 -7.32
CA THR A 97 2.24 1.35 -6.64
C THR A 97 1.98 0.95 -5.19
N LEU A 98 1.67 -0.33 -4.95
CA LEU A 98 1.47 -0.87 -3.59
C LEU A 98 2.76 -0.88 -2.77
N ALA A 99 3.91 -1.17 -3.38
CA ALA A 99 5.21 -1.10 -2.70
C ALA A 99 5.58 0.34 -2.31
N GLU A 100 5.18 1.34 -3.10
CA GLU A 100 5.31 2.75 -2.72
C GLU A 100 4.42 3.08 -1.51
N ALA A 101 3.17 2.61 -1.51
CA ALA A 101 2.27 2.75 -0.37
C ALA A 101 2.82 2.07 0.89
N GLU A 102 3.37 0.85 0.80
CA GLU A 102 4.00 0.12 1.91
C GLU A 102 5.14 0.93 2.57
N ARG A 103 5.97 1.58 1.76
CA ARG A 103 7.03 2.48 2.26
C ARG A 103 6.47 3.68 2.99
N ILE A 104 5.44 4.32 2.43
CA ILE A 104 4.78 5.48 3.05
C ILE A 104 4.14 5.09 4.38
N ILE A 105 3.44 3.94 4.42
CA ILE A 105 2.83 3.39 5.65
C ILE A 105 3.89 3.17 6.74
N THR A 106 5.06 2.66 6.36
CA THR A 106 6.21 2.48 7.28
C THR A 106 6.76 3.81 7.80
N VAL A 107 6.75 4.87 6.99
CA VAL A 107 7.17 6.20 7.43
C VAL A 107 6.15 6.78 8.41
N LEU A 108 4.84 6.64 8.12
CA LEU A 108 3.77 7.07 9.01
C LEU A 108 3.82 6.35 10.37
N SER A 109 4.09 5.05 10.39
CA SER A 109 4.20 4.28 11.63
C SER A 109 5.36 4.75 12.51
N ARG A 110 6.51 5.13 11.91
CA ARG A 110 7.64 5.72 12.64
C ARG A 110 7.32 7.08 13.24
N ARG A 111 6.35 7.81 12.69
CA ARG A 111 5.81 9.08 13.22
C ARG A 111 4.66 8.86 14.23
N GLY A 112 4.43 7.61 14.64
CA GLY A 112 3.38 7.24 15.59
C GLY A 112 1.97 7.17 15.00
N ILE A 113 1.82 7.24 13.68
CA ILE A 113 0.52 7.18 13.02
C ILE A 113 0.24 5.74 12.58
N ASN A 114 -0.70 5.07 13.24
CA ASN A 114 -1.19 3.78 12.78
C ASN A 114 -2.09 3.97 11.55
N PHE A 115 -1.65 3.46 10.40
CA PHE A 115 -2.36 3.63 9.13
C PHE A 115 -3.78 3.04 9.13
N THR A 116 -4.02 1.88 9.76
CA THR A 116 -5.36 1.29 9.75
C THR A 116 -6.36 2.15 10.53
N ASP A 117 -5.93 2.61 11.70
CA ASP A 117 -6.75 3.44 12.58
C ASP A 117 -6.97 4.82 11.97
N PHE A 118 -5.94 5.36 11.31
CA PHE A 118 -5.99 6.64 10.61
C PHE A 118 -6.96 6.61 9.43
N VAL A 119 -6.93 5.55 8.60
CA VAL A 119 -7.89 5.36 7.51
C VAL A 119 -9.30 5.18 8.06
N GLN A 120 -9.48 4.36 9.09
CA GLN A 120 -10.81 4.12 9.66
C GLN A 120 -11.44 5.38 10.25
N SER A 121 -10.64 6.25 10.86
CA SER A 121 -11.11 7.46 11.55
C SER A 121 -11.27 8.66 10.63
N TYR A 122 -10.37 8.82 9.65
CA TYR A 122 -10.23 10.08 8.90
C TYR A 122 -10.32 9.93 7.37
N TYR A 123 -10.57 8.75 6.84
CA TYR A 123 -10.69 8.63 5.39
C TYR A 123 -12.02 9.17 4.88
N SER A 124 -11.97 10.28 4.13
CA SER A 124 -13.15 10.89 3.52
C SER A 124 -12.90 11.23 2.05
N PRO A 125 -13.40 10.41 1.09
CA PRO A 125 -13.25 10.67 -0.34
C PRO A 125 -13.77 12.05 -0.77
N SER A 126 -14.84 12.55 -0.15
CA SER A 126 -15.42 13.87 -0.45
C SER A 126 -14.54 15.04 -0.03
N LYS A 127 -13.61 14.84 0.91
CA LYS A 127 -12.67 15.86 1.39
C LYS A 127 -11.27 15.73 0.78
N GLY A 128 -11.12 14.92 -0.27
CA GLY A 128 -9.82 14.66 -0.91
C GLY A 128 -9.04 13.47 -0.34
N GLY A 129 -9.68 12.62 0.47
CA GLY A 129 -9.07 11.41 1.02
C GLY A 129 -8.69 11.54 2.48
N LEU A 130 -7.43 11.30 2.81
CA LEU A 130 -6.87 11.43 4.15
C LEU A 130 -6.37 12.87 4.42
N PRO A 131 -6.45 13.35 5.66
CA PRO A 131 -6.00 14.68 6.04
C PRO A 131 -4.47 14.79 6.08
N GLN A 132 -3.93 15.87 5.52
CA GLN A 132 -2.48 16.06 5.32
C GLN A 132 -1.83 16.91 6.42
N PHE A 133 -2.61 17.52 7.31
CA PHE A 133 -2.09 18.47 8.28
C PHE A 133 -2.36 17.95 9.69
N ARG A 134 -1.34 17.99 10.55
CA ARG A 134 -1.42 17.57 11.96
C ARG A 134 -0.80 18.65 12.85
N ILE A 135 -1.46 18.94 13.96
CA ILE A 135 -0.93 19.78 15.03
C ILE A 135 -1.05 18.97 16.31
N CYS A 136 0.01 18.94 17.12
CA CYS A 136 -0.02 18.29 18.43
C CYS A 136 0.16 19.33 19.55
N PRO A 137 -0.91 20.06 19.94
CA PRO A 137 -0.89 20.86 21.16
C PRO A 137 -1.03 19.96 22.40
N GLU A 138 -0.21 20.18 23.43
CA GLU A 138 -0.39 19.55 24.76
C GLU A 138 -0.49 18.00 24.71
N GLY A 139 0.13 17.36 23.71
CA GLY A 139 0.10 15.90 23.52
C GLY A 139 -1.20 15.34 22.90
N GLN A 140 -2.12 16.19 22.43
CA GLN A 140 -3.34 15.80 21.73
C GLN A 140 -3.21 16.04 20.23
N ASP A 141 -3.64 15.08 19.40
CA ASP A 141 -3.58 15.22 17.95
C ASP A 141 -4.81 15.95 17.39
N GLU A 142 -4.57 17.13 16.82
CA GLU A 142 -5.52 17.86 15.98
C GLU A 142 -5.19 17.64 14.50
N ILE A 143 -6.18 17.23 13.69
CA ILE A 143 -5.98 16.81 12.30
C ILE A 143 -6.87 17.62 11.35
N TYR A 144 -6.29 18.11 10.25
CA TYR A 144 -6.95 18.99 9.31
C TYR A 144 -6.81 18.53 7.85
N TYR A 145 -7.89 18.74 7.08
CA TYR A 145 -7.92 18.41 5.64
C TYR A 145 -7.50 19.59 4.77
N LYS A 146 -7.83 20.82 5.21
CA LYS A 146 -7.57 22.06 4.48
C LYS A 146 -6.43 22.84 5.12
N ARG A 147 -5.55 23.37 4.27
CA ARG A 147 -4.43 24.22 4.70
C ARG A 147 -4.91 25.47 5.45
N GLU A 148 -5.99 26.10 5.00
CA GLU A 148 -6.51 27.32 5.62
C GLU A 148 -6.96 27.12 7.08
N GLU A 149 -7.57 25.97 7.39
CA GLU A 149 -8.01 25.65 8.76
C GLU A 149 -6.81 25.37 9.67
N TYR A 150 -5.81 24.67 9.13
CA TYR A 150 -4.54 24.41 9.79
C TYR A 150 -3.77 25.71 10.10
N GLU A 151 -3.58 26.58 9.10
CA GLU A 151 -2.83 27.84 9.27
C GLU A 151 -3.50 28.76 10.30
N LYS A 152 -4.82 28.89 10.26
CA LYS A 152 -5.58 29.65 11.27
C LYS A 152 -5.33 29.12 12.68
N ARG A 153 -5.38 27.79 12.87
CA ARG A 153 -5.14 27.17 14.18
C ARG A 153 -3.72 27.37 14.65
N VAL A 154 -2.73 27.23 13.76
CA VAL A 154 -1.31 27.49 14.08
C VAL A 154 -1.11 28.94 14.52
N ASP A 155 -1.75 29.90 13.85
CA ASP A 155 -1.66 31.31 14.21
C ASP A 155 -2.36 31.62 15.55
N GLU A 156 -3.50 31.00 15.83
CA GLU A 156 -4.17 31.09 17.13
C GLU A 156 -3.30 30.56 18.27
N LEU A 157 -2.69 29.39 18.07
CA LEU A 157 -1.78 28.79 19.05
C LEU A 157 -0.57 29.68 19.30
N LYS A 158 0.09 30.18 18.24
CA LYS A 158 1.22 31.11 18.35
C LYS A 158 0.87 32.39 19.10
N LYS A 159 -0.34 32.94 18.90
CA LYS A 159 -0.82 34.13 19.64
C LYS A 159 -1.01 33.82 21.12
N ARG A 160 -1.53 32.64 21.45
CA ARG A 160 -1.71 32.18 22.84
C ARG A 160 -0.36 32.02 23.55
N THR A 161 0.64 31.42 22.89
CA THR A 161 1.99 31.25 23.45
C THR A 161 2.70 32.59 23.66
N LYS A 162 2.58 33.55 22.73
CA LYS A 162 3.17 34.90 22.88
C LYS A 162 2.55 35.75 24.00
N GLY A 163 1.35 35.42 24.47
CA GLY A 163 0.69 36.10 25.58
C GLY A 163 1.10 35.60 26.97
N LEU A 164 1.77 34.44 27.04
CA LEU A 164 2.31 33.85 28.26
C LEU A 164 3.75 34.35 28.42
N ALA A 165 3.99 35.14 29.47
CA ALA A 165 5.25 35.78 29.77
C ALA A 165 6.38 34.76 30.05
N GLU A 166 7.61 35.16 29.75
CA GLU A 166 8.89 34.47 30.00
C GLU A 166 8.91 33.72 31.35
N GLY A 167 8.63 32.41 31.37
CA GLY A 167 8.71 31.63 32.61
C GLY A 167 7.99 30.29 32.65
N GLU A 168 7.00 30.04 31.79
CA GLU A 168 6.39 28.70 31.65
C GLU A 168 7.05 27.96 30.47
N GLU A 169 7.39 26.68 30.68
CA GLU A 169 8.02 25.83 29.66
C GLU A 169 7.26 25.97 28.34
N GLU A 170 7.95 26.41 27.26
CA GLU A 170 7.35 26.46 25.93
C GLU A 170 6.92 25.03 25.56
N GLU A 171 5.65 24.71 25.78
CA GLU A 171 5.07 23.47 25.27
C GLU A 171 5.27 23.50 23.76
N SER A 172 6.13 22.59 23.28
CA SER A 172 6.52 22.54 21.89
C SER A 172 5.32 22.12 21.04
N ILE A 173 4.60 23.10 20.49
CA ILE A 173 3.53 22.85 19.53
C ILE A 173 4.17 22.28 18.26
N ALA A 174 4.04 20.97 18.06
CA ALA A 174 4.49 20.31 16.85
C ALA A 174 3.42 20.48 15.76
N ALA A 175 3.64 21.41 14.83
CA ALA A 175 2.79 21.61 13.66
C ALA A 175 3.48 21.03 12.43
N GLU A 176 2.89 20.01 11.80
CA GLU A 176 3.51 19.25 10.71
C GLU A 176 2.58 19.09 9.51
N GLU A 177 3.12 19.29 8.30
CA GLU A 177 2.50 18.86 7.04
C GLU A 177 3.01 17.46 6.68
N LEU A 178 2.09 16.51 6.56
CA LEU A 178 2.33 15.12 6.24
C LEU A 178 2.32 14.93 4.72
N HIS A 179 3.43 15.26 4.05
CA HIS A 179 3.58 15.07 2.60
C HIS A 179 3.37 13.60 2.18
N GLU A 180 3.69 12.65 3.07
CA GLU A 180 3.39 11.22 2.95
C GLU A 180 1.91 10.96 2.68
N VAL A 181 1.02 11.66 3.39
CA VAL A 181 -0.42 11.51 3.22
C VAL A 181 -0.88 12.13 1.90
N GLY A 182 -0.26 13.24 1.47
CA GLY A 182 -0.48 13.78 0.13
C GLY A 182 -0.16 12.74 -0.96
N ARG A 183 0.97 12.04 -0.81
CA ARG A 183 1.38 10.99 -1.75
C ARG A 183 0.47 9.77 -1.71
N ILE A 184 0.03 9.31 -0.53
CA ILE A 184 -0.88 8.16 -0.43
C ILE A 184 -2.26 8.46 -1.01
N ASN A 185 -2.73 9.71 -0.93
CA ASN A 185 -3.95 10.15 -1.59
C ASN A 185 -3.83 10.10 -3.11
N GLN A 186 -2.69 10.51 -3.68
CA GLN A 186 -2.42 10.38 -5.12
C GLN A 186 -2.40 8.91 -5.56
N ILE A 187 -1.74 8.05 -4.78
CA ILE A 187 -1.72 6.60 -5.02
C ILE A 187 -3.15 6.03 -4.99
N ASN A 188 -3.97 6.41 -4.02
CA ASN A 188 -5.36 5.99 -3.93
C ASN A 188 -6.18 6.42 -5.16
N GLU A 189 -5.98 7.64 -5.67
CA GLU A 189 -6.64 8.07 -6.90
C GLU A 189 -6.23 7.22 -8.12
N GLN A 190 -4.94 6.88 -8.23
CA GLN A 190 -4.44 6.00 -9.28
C GLN A 190 -5.07 4.60 -9.16
N LEU A 191 -5.08 4.03 -7.95
CA LEU A 191 -5.69 2.73 -7.65
C LEU A 191 -7.19 2.70 -7.99
N LYS A 192 -7.93 3.78 -7.69
CA LYS A 192 -9.35 3.91 -8.04
C LYS A 192 -9.55 3.95 -9.55
N LYS A 193 -8.79 4.79 -10.25
CA LYS A 193 -8.94 5.00 -11.70
C LYS A 193 -8.55 3.76 -12.50
N GLN A 194 -7.43 3.14 -12.15
CA GLN A 194 -6.86 2.03 -12.91
C GLN A 194 -7.46 0.69 -12.51
N PHE A 195 -7.66 0.43 -11.22
CA PHE A 195 -8.01 -0.89 -10.69
C PHE A 195 -9.37 -0.97 -9.99
N GLY A 196 -10.03 0.17 -9.74
CA GLY A 196 -11.28 0.22 -8.97
C GLY A 196 -11.07 -0.09 -7.47
N LEU A 197 -9.84 0.08 -6.98
CA LEU A 197 -9.45 -0.20 -5.60
C LEU A 197 -9.45 1.08 -4.76
N ASP A 198 -9.67 0.94 -3.46
CA ASP A 198 -9.76 2.06 -2.51
C ASP A 198 -8.88 1.78 -1.27
N LEU A 199 -8.42 2.82 -0.56
CA LEU A 199 -7.75 2.68 0.74
C LEU A 199 -8.53 1.81 1.74
N LYS A 200 -9.86 1.76 1.63
CA LYS A 200 -10.67 0.84 2.45
C LYS A 200 -10.33 -0.64 2.25
N ASP A 201 -9.79 -1.00 1.09
CA ASP A 201 -9.38 -2.38 0.80
C ASP A 201 -8.15 -2.81 1.59
N PHE A 202 -7.38 -1.86 2.15
CA PHE A 202 -6.31 -2.17 3.10
C PHE A 202 -6.83 -2.60 4.48
N LEU A 203 -8.11 -2.32 4.79
CA LEU A 203 -8.73 -2.65 6.07
C LEU A 203 -9.40 -4.02 6.08
N LEU A 204 -9.42 -4.72 4.94
CA LEU A 204 -10.06 -6.03 4.83
C LEU A 204 -9.31 -7.07 5.67
N LYS A 205 -10.07 -7.87 6.42
CA LYS A 205 -9.55 -8.95 7.25
C LYS A 205 -10.11 -10.30 6.79
N PRO A 206 -9.37 -11.41 6.98
CA PRO A 206 -9.88 -12.74 6.68
C PRO A 206 -11.18 -12.98 7.46
N ALA A 207 -12.24 -13.36 6.75
CA ALA A 207 -13.52 -13.68 7.37
C ALA A 207 -13.73 -15.21 7.39
N LYS A 208 -14.32 -15.72 8.48
CA LYS A 208 -14.77 -17.11 8.58
C LYS A 208 -16.29 -17.15 8.55
N SER A 209 -16.84 -18.18 7.92
CA SER A 209 -18.26 -18.47 7.93
C SER A 209 -18.71 -18.96 9.31
N VAL A 210 -20.03 -19.00 9.53
CA VAL A 210 -20.63 -19.56 10.76
C VAL A 210 -20.25 -21.04 10.95
N SER A 211 -19.90 -21.74 9.87
CA SER A 211 -19.43 -23.14 9.88
C SER A 211 -17.92 -23.27 10.15
N GLY A 212 -17.19 -22.17 10.34
CA GLY A 212 -15.74 -22.16 10.56
C GLY A 212 -14.87 -22.19 9.29
N GLU A 213 -15.48 -22.41 8.12
CA GLU A 213 -14.78 -22.37 6.83
C GLU A 213 -14.35 -20.94 6.45
N ALA A 214 -13.20 -20.80 5.80
CA ALA A 214 -12.71 -19.51 5.30
C ALA A 214 -13.66 -18.98 4.20
N ALA A 215 -14.08 -17.72 4.34
CA ALA A 215 -14.85 -17.05 3.31
C ALA A 215 -13.93 -16.58 2.17
N PRO A 216 -14.41 -16.59 0.92
CA PRO A 216 -13.61 -16.15 -0.22
C PRO A 216 -13.17 -14.69 -0.04
N THR A 217 -11.87 -14.44 -0.12
CA THR A 217 -11.30 -13.09 -0.02
C THR A 217 -11.57 -12.28 -1.28
N LYS A 218 -11.40 -10.95 -1.17
CA LYS A 218 -11.53 -10.02 -2.31
C LYS A 218 -10.44 -10.25 -3.35
N PHE A 219 -9.24 -10.64 -2.91
CA PHE A 219 -8.07 -10.82 -3.76
C PHE A 219 -7.64 -12.28 -3.76
N GLU A 220 -7.34 -12.81 -4.93
CA GLU A 220 -6.78 -14.15 -5.12
C GLU A 220 -5.62 -14.05 -6.10
N LEU A 221 -4.46 -14.59 -5.72
CA LEU A 221 -3.30 -14.72 -6.59
C LEU A 221 -3.25 -16.14 -7.14
N LEU A 222 -3.07 -16.27 -8.45
CA LEU A 222 -2.82 -17.53 -9.13
C LEU A 222 -1.36 -17.52 -9.58
N SER A 223 -0.55 -18.48 -9.13
CA SER A 223 0.82 -18.66 -9.60
C SER A 223 0.96 -20.07 -10.16
N GLY A 224 0.88 -20.20 -11.49
CA GLY A 224 0.76 -21.51 -12.13
C GLY A 224 -0.50 -22.25 -11.67
N ASP A 225 -0.32 -23.38 -11.00
CA ASP A 225 -1.41 -24.21 -10.47
C ASP A 225 -1.81 -23.85 -9.02
N ASP A 226 -0.97 -23.06 -8.32
CA ASP A 226 -1.17 -22.71 -6.93
C ASP A 226 -2.07 -21.48 -6.79
N LYS A 227 -2.91 -21.49 -5.75
CA LYS A 227 -3.88 -20.42 -5.43
C LYS A 227 -3.64 -19.89 -4.03
N TYR A 228 -3.50 -18.56 -3.94
CA TYR A 228 -3.29 -17.87 -2.68
C TYR A 228 -4.39 -16.84 -2.46
N GLU A 229 -5.19 -17.04 -1.41
CA GLU A 229 -6.21 -16.07 -1.00
C GLU A 229 -5.58 -14.96 -0.15
N VAL A 230 -5.76 -13.72 -0.60
CA VAL A 230 -5.23 -12.52 0.07
C VAL A 230 -6.39 -11.66 0.56
N ALA A 231 -6.42 -11.37 1.85
CA ALA A 231 -7.53 -10.64 2.46
C ALA A 231 -7.45 -9.13 2.20
N SER A 232 -6.30 -8.53 2.49
CA SER A 232 -6.06 -7.09 2.40
C SER A 232 -5.25 -6.72 1.17
N LEU A 233 -5.50 -5.51 0.64
CA LEU A 233 -4.69 -4.93 -0.42
C LEU A 233 -3.21 -4.75 -0.01
N GLY A 234 -2.96 -4.52 1.29
CA GLY A 234 -1.60 -4.38 1.82
C GLY A 234 -0.77 -5.66 1.79
N ASP A 235 -1.43 -6.82 1.80
CA ASP A 235 -0.77 -8.11 1.90
C ASP A 235 -0.33 -8.65 0.52
N ILE A 236 -0.85 -8.09 -0.58
CA ILE A 236 -0.56 -8.55 -1.95
C ILE A 236 0.95 -8.52 -2.24
N CYS A 237 1.63 -7.44 -1.88
CA CYS A 237 3.08 -7.33 -2.07
C CYS A 237 3.85 -8.40 -1.29
N ALA A 238 3.41 -8.74 -0.08
CA ALA A 238 4.04 -9.78 0.71
C ALA A 238 3.78 -11.17 0.12
N SER A 239 2.56 -11.44 -0.32
CA SER A 239 2.18 -12.72 -0.96
C SER A 239 2.91 -12.96 -2.27
N ILE A 240 3.17 -11.92 -3.07
CA ILE A 240 3.96 -12.05 -4.31
C ILE A 240 5.44 -12.32 -4.01
N ARG A 241 5.95 -11.91 -2.84
CA ARG A 241 7.36 -12.14 -2.47
C ARG A 241 7.62 -13.55 -1.93
N GLN A 242 6.59 -14.30 -1.55
CA GLN A 242 6.71 -15.67 -1.01
C GLN A 242 7.06 -16.67 -2.11
#